data_AF-A0A923DD73-F1
#
_entry.id   AF-A0A923DD73-F1
#
_cell.length_a   1.000
_cell.length_b   1.000
_cell.length_c   1.000
_cell.angle_alpha   90.00
_cell.angle_beta   90.00
_cell.angle_gamma   90.00
#
_symmetry.space_group_name_H-M   'P 1'
#
loop_
_entity.id
_entity.type
_entity.pdbx_description
1 polymer ?
#
loop_
_entity_poly.entity_id
_entity_poly.type
_entity_poly.pdbx_seq_one_letter_code
_entity_poly.pdbx_strand_id
1 'polypeptide(L)' 'MKFTEIIKRNSWLSVEQVFLQLYPKEKKNISGYEAVFNDLKLLSPTETDISIVENKRLYRIGTDFSLPVRDDFFWI' A
#
# COMPACT_ATOMS: atom_id res chain seq x y z
N MET A 1 -3.96 9.79 -4.06
CA MET A 1 -3.20 9.09 -5.12
C MET A 1 -3.75 7.67 -5.22
N LYS A 2 -4.17 7.20 -6.41
CA LYS A 2 -4.74 5.84 -6.52
C LYS A 2 -3.61 4.81 -6.65
N PHE A 3 -3.79 3.62 -6.06
CA PHE A 3 -2.79 2.55 -6.11
C PHE A 3 -2.35 2.19 -7.54
N THR A 4 -3.31 2.15 -8.46
CA THR A 4 -3.06 1.91 -9.89
C THR A 4 -2.17 2.96 -10.55
N GLU A 5 -2.26 4.23 -10.14
CA GLU A 5 -1.39 5.29 -10.64
C GLU A 5 0.04 5.12 -10.13
N ILE A 6 0.19 4.71 -8.87
CA ILE A 6 1.50 4.47 -8.24
C ILE A 6 2.21 3.32 -8.96
N ILE A 7 1.53 2.19 -9.16
CA ILE A 7 2.14 1.02 -9.83
C ILE A 7 2.50 1.34 -11.29
N LYS A 8 1.65 2.08 -12.01
CA LYS A 8 1.90 2.40 -13.43
C LYS A 8 3.04 3.40 -13.65
N ARG A 9 3.29 4.30 -12.70
CA ARG A 9 4.37 5.31 -12.79
C ARG A 9 5.76 4.76 -12.47
N ASN A 10 5.84 3.60 -11.81
CA ASN A 10 7.10 3.01 -11.40
C ASN A 10 7.50 1.84 -12.32
N SER A 11 8.81 1.71 -12.55
CA SER A 11 9.40 0.55 -13.20
C SER A 11 9.74 -0.52 -12.17
N TRP A 12 9.68 -1.80 -12.57
CA TRP A 12 10.08 -2.89 -11.67
C TRP A 12 11.51 -2.73 -11.18
N LEU A 13 12.44 -2.35 -12.08
CA LEU A 13 13.86 -2.14 -11.75
C LEU A 13 14.07 -1.16 -10.57
N SER A 14 13.35 -0.03 -10.57
CA SER A 14 13.44 0.95 -9.48
C SER A 14 12.86 0.41 -8.18
N VAL A 15 11.80 -0.40 -8.26
CA VAL A 15 11.17 -1.03 -7.09
C VAL A 15 12.07 -2.11 -6.52
N GLU A 16 12.64 -2.98 -7.36
CA GLU A 16 13.56 -4.05 -6.97
C GLU A 16 14.78 -3.50 -6.23
N GLN A 17 15.38 -2.41 -6.72
CA GLN A 17 16.53 -1.79 -6.07
C GLN A 17 16.23 -1.36 -4.63
N VAL A 18 15.12 -0.66 -4.42
CA VAL A 18 14.69 -0.22 -3.07
C VAL A 18 14.26 -1.42 -2.23
N PHE A 19 13.55 -2.38 -2.83
CA PHE A 19 13.09 -3.58 -2.14
C PHE A 19 14.25 -4.42 -1.60
N LEU A 20 15.30 -4.63 -2.38
CA LEU A 20 16.48 -5.40 -1.95
C LEU A 20 17.34 -4.65 -0.94
N GLN A 21 17.31 -3.31 -0.93
CA GLN A 21 17.92 -2.51 0.13
C GLN A 21 17.22 -2.69 1.48
N LEU A 22 15.88 -2.75 1.46
CA LEU A 22 15.07 -2.91 2.67
C LEU A 22 15.01 -4.37 3.15
N TYR A 23 14.96 -5.31 2.21
CA TYR A 23 14.75 -6.75 2.45
C TYR A 23 15.78 -7.61 1.72
N PRO A 24 17.08 -7.51 2.04
CA PRO A 24 18.14 -8.20 1.31
C PRO A 24 18.03 -9.73 1.34
N LYS A 25 17.37 -10.29 2.37
CA LYS A 25 17.13 -11.74 2.52
C LYS A 25 16.10 -12.28 1.52
N GLU A 26 15.23 -11.41 1.01
CA GLU A 26 14.15 -11.77 0.07
C GLU A 26 14.62 -11.89 -1.38
N LYS A 27 15.93 -11.72 -1.65
CA LYS A 27 16.51 -11.84 -3.01
C LYS A 27 16.13 -13.16 -3.71
N LYS A 28 15.94 -14.25 -2.96
CA LYS A 28 15.53 -15.55 -3.49
C LYS A 28 14.11 -15.55 -4.07
N ASN A 29 13.25 -14.65 -3.59
CA ASN A 29 11.83 -14.56 -3.94
C ASN A 29 11.56 -13.45 -4.96
N ILE A 30 12.60 -12.78 -5.48
CA ILE A 30 12.45 -11.55 -6.27
C ILE A 30 11.61 -11.74 -7.54
N SER A 31 11.74 -12.90 -8.19
CA SER A 31 10.95 -13.25 -9.37
C SER A 31 9.45 -13.38 -9.07
N GLY A 32 9.10 -13.85 -7.87
CA GLY A 32 7.70 -13.93 -7.43
C GLY A 32 7.10 -12.54 -7.24
N TYR A 33 7.85 -11.62 -6.65
CA TYR A 33 7.42 -10.24 -6.50
C TYR A 33 7.33 -9.51 -7.84
N GLU A 34 8.22 -9.79 -8.78
CA GLU A 34 8.16 -9.26 -10.15
C GLU A 34 6.86 -9.68 -10.86
N ALA A 35 6.51 -10.96 -10.75
CA ALA A 35 5.27 -11.49 -11.31
C ALA A 35 4.05 -10.76 -10.74
N VAL A 36 3.97 -10.64 -9.40
CA VAL A 36 2.88 -9.92 -8.73
C VAL A 36 2.83 -8.45 -9.15
N PHE A 37 3.97 -7.78 -9.28
CA PHE A 37 4.03 -6.39 -9.72
C PHE A 37 3.47 -6.21 -11.15
N ASN A 38 3.79 -7.13 -12.05
CA ASN A 38 3.29 -7.12 -13.42
C ASN A 38 1.79 -7.44 -13.48
N ASP A 39 1.31 -8.39 -12.68
CA ASP A 39 -0.12 -8.72 -12.60
C ASP A 39 -0.93 -7.52 -12.10
N LEU A 40 -0.44 -6.83 -11.07
CA LEU A 40 -1.09 -5.64 -10.51
C LEU A 40 -1.16 -4.46 -11.49
N LYS A 41 -0.28 -4.40 -12.50
CA LYS A 41 -0.37 -3.37 -13.57
C LYS A 41 -1.57 -3.58 -14.48
N LEU A 42 -1.98 -4.84 -14.66
CA LEU A 42 -3.01 -5.26 -15.59
C LEU A 42 -4.39 -5.37 -14.92
N LEU A 43 -4.41 -5.63 -13.62
CA LEU A 43 -5.65 -5.75 -12.86
C LEU A 43 -6.42 -4.42 -12.82
N SER A 44 -7.68 -4.48 -13.22
CA SER A 44 -8.64 -3.40 -12.99
C SER A 44 -9.06 -3.40 -11.52
N PRO A 45 -9.04 -2.24 -10.84
CA PRO A 45 -9.53 -2.16 -9.47
C PRO A 45 -11.03 -2.47 -9.44
N THR A 46 -11.43 -3.40 -8.57
CA THR A 46 -12.83 -3.71 -8.29
C THR A 46 -13.23 -2.97 -7.01
N GLU A 47 -14.28 -2.16 -7.09
CA GLU A 47 -14.85 -1.54 -5.89
C GLU A 47 -15.50 -2.63 -5.04
N THR A 48 -15.00 -2.79 -3.82
CA THR A 48 -15.51 -3.75 -2.85
C THR A 48 -15.65 -3.08 -1.50
N ASP A 49 -16.79 -3.28 -0.85
CA ASP A 49 -17.06 -2.77 0.50
C ASP A 49 -16.33 -3.64 1.53
N ILE A 50 -15.06 -3.33 1.75
CA ILE A 50 -14.25 -4.00 2.78
C ILE A 50 -14.46 -3.26 4.10
N SER A 51 -15.06 -3.93 5.07
CA SER A 51 -15.12 -3.46 6.46
C SER A 51 -14.08 -4.19 7.30
N ILE A 52 -13.04 -3.46 7.74
CA ILE A 52 -12.08 -3.99 8.71
C ILE A 52 -12.71 -3.79 10.08
N VAL A 53 -13.19 -4.88 10.68
CA VAL A 53 -13.74 -4.85 12.04
C VAL A 53 -12.61 -5.13 13.03
N GLU A 54 -11.99 -4.08 13.57
CA GLU A 54 -11.19 -4.21 14.78
C GLU A 54 -12.12 -4.38 15.98
N ASN A 55 -11.86 -5.39 16.80
CA ASN A 55 -12.61 -5.63 18.02
C ASN A 55 -12.34 -4.46 18.99
N LYS A 56 -13.32 -3.53 19.05
CA LYS A 56 -13.36 -2.23 19.77
C LYS A 56 -12.87 -0.99 18.99
N ARG A 57 -13.50 -0.69 17.86
CA ARG A 57 -14.14 0.62 17.53
C ARG A 57 -14.60 0.60 16.07
N LEU A 58 -15.87 0.94 15.84
CA LEU A 58 -16.44 1.05 14.50
C LEU A 58 -15.95 2.35 13.85
N TYR A 59 -15.07 2.25 12.86
CA TYR A 59 -14.74 3.37 11.97
C TYR A 59 -15.40 3.11 10.61
N ARG A 60 -16.30 4.03 10.19
CA ARG A 60 -16.82 4.06 8.81
C ARG A 60 -15.76 4.73 7.94
N ILE A 61 -15.11 3.96 7.08
CA ILE A 61 -14.18 4.51 6.09
C ILE A 61 -15.02 5.02 4.92
N GLY A 62 -15.25 6.33 4.88
CA GLY A 62 -15.59 7.03 3.65
C GLY A 62 -14.31 7.26 2.83
N THR A 63 -14.43 7.55 1.53
CA THR A 63 -13.33 7.78 0.58
C THR A 63 -12.45 9.02 0.87
N ASP A 64 -12.59 9.62 2.04
CA ASP A 64 -11.81 10.74 2.51
C ASP A 64 -10.91 10.29 3.67
N PHE A 65 -9.64 10.07 3.36
CA PHE A 65 -8.61 9.76 4.35
C PHE A 65 -8.14 11.05 5.05
N SER A 66 -9.09 11.77 5.64
CA SER A 66 -8.80 12.86 6.57
C SER A 66 -8.79 12.29 7.98
N LEU A 67 -7.65 11.75 8.40
CA LEU A 67 -7.42 11.46 9.82
C LEU A 67 -7.49 12.78 10.59
N PRO A 68 -8.20 12.86 11.74
CA PRO A 68 -8.16 14.05 12.56
C PRO A 68 -6.73 14.28 13.04
N VAL A 69 -6.18 15.44 12.68
CA VAL A 69 -4.97 15.98 13.29
C VAL A 69 -5.29 16.16 14.78
N ARG A 70 -4.64 15.39 15.65
CA ARG A 70 -4.65 15.68 17.08
C ARG A 70 -3.69 16.83 17.32
N ASP A 71 -4.25 18.02 17.55
CA ASP A 71 -3.56 19.20 18.07
C ASP A 71 -3.31 19.15 19.59
N ASP A 72 -3.25 17.95 20.19
CA ASP A 72 -3.10 17.79 21.63
C ASP A 72 -1.85 16.97 21.97
N PHE A 73 -0.69 17.55 21.68
CA PHE A 73 0.56 17.26 22.38
C PHE A 73 1.22 18.58 22.77
N PHE A 74 0.58 19.29 23.70
CA PHE A 74 1.28 20.26 24.53
C PHE A 74 2.07 19.49 25.59
N TRP A 75 3.38 19.72 25.62
CA TRP A 75 4.25 19.37 26.73
C TRP A 75 3.74 20.01 28.03
N ILE A 76 3.53 19.19 29.07
CA ILE A 76 3.95 19.31 30.48
C ILE A 76 3.47 18.05 31.21
#